data_AF-K5WHR2-F1
#
_entry.id   AF-K5WHR2-F1
#
_cell.length_a   1.000
_cell.length_b   1.000
_cell.length_c   1.000
_cell.angle_alpha   90.00
_cell.angle_beta   90.00
_cell.angle_gamma   90.00
#
_symmetry.space_group_name_H-M   'P 1'
#
loop_
_entity.id
_entity.type
_entity.pdbx_description
1 polymer ?
#
loop_
_entity_poly.entity_id
_entity_poly.type
_entity_poly.pdbx_seq_one_letter_code
_entity_poly.pdbx_strand_id
1 'polypeptide(L)'
;GVIKEDELRHPTMLDKNGELCLIVVKNSNTTDVTISRATGIESFVWEYDDSGIRSTSMEIAIHSYDKKDGVFSAPGDSESVVIDAKSRIVGIITGGTCSQIDSIDVTYASPYYWIAEHIKGAFPDSYLYSTLA
;
A
#
# COMPACT_ATOMS: atom_id res chain seq x y z
N GLY A 1 -13.52 -5.28 -2.98
CA GLY A 1 -13.61 -4.13 -3.93
C GLY A 1 -12.26 -3.44 -4.01
N VAL A 2 -12.14 -2.33 -4.75
CA VAL A 2 -10.89 -1.53 -4.85
C VAL A 2 -11.21 -0.08 -4.47
N ILE A 3 -10.32 0.59 -3.73
CA ILE A 3 -10.46 2.02 -3.44
C ILE A 3 -10.19 2.83 -4.71
N LYS A 4 -10.97 3.88 -4.94
CA LYS A 4 -10.75 4.78 -6.08
C LYS A 4 -9.62 5.76 -5.75
N GLU A 5 -8.92 6.24 -6.78
CA GLU A 5 -7.87 7.28 -6.66
C GLU A 5 -8.36 8.49 -5.84
N ASP A 6 -9.54 9.02 -6.14
CA ASP A 6 -10.09 10.18 -5.44
C ASP A 6 -10.33 9.92 -3.94
N GLU A 7 -10.78 8.71 -3.60
CA GLU A 7 -10.99 8.31 -2.20
C GLU A 7 -9.67 8.04 -1.46
N LEU A 8 -8.64 7.60 -2.18
CA LEU A 8 -7.30 7.40 -1.65
C LEU A 8 -6.63 8.74 -1.30
N ARG A 9 -6.81 9.74 -2.17
CA ARG A 9 -6.27 11.10 -1.99
C ARG A 9 -7.06 11.94 -0.98
N HIS A 10 -8.34 11.66 -0.81
CA HIS A 10 -9.23 12.37 0.09
C HIS A 10 -9.78 11.43 1.18
N PRO A 11 -8.93 10.97 2.11
CA PRO A 11 -9.38 10.11 3.20
C PRO A 11 -10.41 10.84 4.06
N THR A 12 -11.48 10.14 4.40
CA THR A 12 -12.59 10.65 5.23
C THR A 12 -12.64 10.01 6.63
N MET A 13 -11.77 9.04 6.90
CA MET A 13 -11.71 8.39 8.19
C MET A 13 -10.86 9.21 9.17
N LEU A 14 -11.16 9.09 10.46
CA LEU A 14 -10.43 9.78 11.52
C LEU A 14 -9.64 8.76 12.35
N ASP A 15 -8.42 9.13 12.72
CA ASP A 15 -7.63 8.35 13.67
C ASP A 15 -8.01 8.64 15.14
N LYS A 16 -7.24 8.06 16.08
CA LYS A 16 -7.43 8.26 17.52
C LYS A 16 -7.29 9.72 17.98
N ASN A 17 -6.62 10.57 17.21
CA ASN A 17 -6.40 11.98 17.49
C ASN A 17 -7.42 12.89 16.77
N GLY A 18 -8.31 12.31 15.94
CA GLY A 18 -9.25 13.07 15.12
C GLY A 18 -8.62 13.63 13.84
N GLU A 19 -7.46 13.12 13.41
CA GLU A 19 -6.82 13.51 12.16
C GLU A 19 -7.33 12.64 11.00
N LEU A 20 -7.54 13.25 9.83
CA LEU A 20 -7.98 12.52 8.65
C LEU A 20 -6.89 11.56 8.19
N CYS A 21 -7.23 10.28 8.04
CA CYS A 21 -6.30 9.24 7.61
C CYS A 21 -7.02 8.13 6.83
N LEU A 22 -6.25 7.31 6.11
CA LEU A 22 -6.75 6.04 5.60
C LEU A 22 -6.29 4.91 6.53
N ILE A 23 -7.23 4.30 7.26
CA ILE A 23 -6.93 3.13 8.09
C ILE A 23 -6.75 1.93 7.16
N VAL A 24 -5.57 1.33 7.22
CA VAL A 24 -5.18 0.20 6.39
C VAL A 24 -4.88 -1.03 7.23
N VAL A 25 -5.17 -2.20 6.67
CA VAL A 25 -4.96 -3.51 7.27
C VAL A 25 -4.27 -4.40 6.25
N LYS A 26 -3.40 -5.30 6.71
CA LYS A 26 -2.93 -6.41 5.89
C LYS A 26 -2.86 -7.70 6.70
N ASN A 27 -2.76 -8.82 6.01
CA ASN A 27 -2.38 -10.12 6.56
C ASN A 27 -1.23 -10.67 5.73
N SER A 28 -0.08 -10.92 6.33
CA SER A 28 1.15 -11.32 5.62
C SER A 28 1.95 -12.38 6.36
N ASN A 29 3.01 -12.88 5.71
CA ASN A 29 3.76 -14.03 6.20
C ASN A 29 4.60 -13.76 7.45
N THR A 30 5.22 -12.59 7.57
CA THR A 30 6.19 -12.32 8.65
C THR A 30 5.58 -11.61 9.85
N THR A 31 4.61 -10.73 9.62
CA THR A 31 4.00 -9.90 10.68
C THR A 31 2.54 -10.22 10.94
N ASP A 32 2.01 -11.29 10.33
CA ASP A 32 0.60 -11.68 10.41
C ASP A 32 -0.34 -10.49 10.08
N VAL A 33 -1.36 -10.27 10.92
CA VAL A 33 -2.33 -9.20 10.76
C VAL A 33 -1.82 -7.92 11.41
N THR A 34 -1.61 -6.88 10.60
CA THR A 34 -1.19 -5.56 11.08
C THR A 34 -2.13 -4.46 10.59
N ILE A 35 -2.28 -3.40 11.39
CA ILE A 35 -3.17 -2.26 11.14
C ILE A 35 -2.34 -0.97 11.21
N SER A 36 -2.53 -0.05 10.27
CA SER A 36 -1.77 1.21 10.18
C SER A 36 -2.55 2.36 9.55
N ARG A 37 -1.86 3.47 9.30
CA ARG A 37 -2.39 4.64 8.56
C ARG A 37 -1.60 4.86 7.29
N ALA A 38 -2.28 5.03 6.16
CA ALA A 38 -1.69 5.51 4.93
C ALA A 38 -1.93 7.03 4.79
N THR A 39 -0.95 7.74 4.23
CA THR A 39 -1.01 9.21 4.06
C THR A 39 -1.88 9.63 2.87
N GLY A 40 -2.26 8.69 1.99
CA GLY A 40 -3.01 9.00 0.76
C GLY A 40 -2.21 9.80 -0.28
N ILE A 41 -0.95 10.16 0.05
CA ILE A 41 -0.02 10.87 -0.82
C ILE A 41 0.68 9.84 -1.68
N GLU A 42 0.57 10.03 -2.99
CA GLU A 42 1.22 9.20 -3.98
C GLU A 42 2.55 9.82 -4.39
N SER A 43 3.63 9.08 -4.21
CA SER A 43 4.95 9.43 -4.73
C SER A 43 5.21 8.68 -6.02
N PHE A 44 5.76 9.38 -7.01
CA PHE A 44 6.27 8.78 -8.24
C PHE A 44 7.77 8.51 -8.07
N VAL A 45 8.18 7.25 -8.24
CA VAL A 45 9.59 6.89 -8.34
C VAL A 45 9.91 6.70 -9.82
N TRP A 46 10.90 7.47 -10.30
CA TRP A 46 11.44 7.34 -11.65
C TRP A 46 12.72 6.53 -11.57
N GLU A 47 12.66 5.28 -12.01
CA GLU A 47 13.85 4.47 -12.21
C GLU A 47 14.35 4.66 -13.66
N TYR A 48 15.60 5.09 -13.79
CA TYR A 48 16.31 5.16 -15.07
C TYR A 48 17.18 3.92 -15.18
N ASP A 49 17.01 3.12 -16.23
CA ASP A 49 17.97 2.07 -16.55
C ASP A 49 19.14 2.61 -17.43
N ASP A 50 20.21 1.82 -17.55
CA ASP A 50 21.41 2.14 -18.37
C ASP A 50 21.08 2.34 -19.87
N SER A 51 19.89 1.93 -20.31
CA SER A 51 19.38 2.09 -21.68
C SER A 51 18.42 3.27 -21.86
N GLY A 52 18.18 4.04 -20.80
CA GLY A 52 17.30 5.22 -20.80
C GLY A 52 15.81 4.89 -20.71
N ILE A 53 15.42 3.64 -20.46
CA ILE A 53 14.03 3.30 -20.17
C ILE A 53 13.68 3.78 -18.76
N ARG A 54 12.51 4.43 -18.71
CA ARG A 54 11.95 5.15 -17.57
C ARG A 54 10.89 4.26 -16.90
N SER A 55 11.30 3.42 -15.96
CA SER A 55 10.32 2.68 -15.14
C SER A 55 9.70 3.66 -14.16
N THR A 56 8.39 3.90 -14.31
CA THR A 56 7.63 4.74 -13.37
C THR A 56 6.89 3.82 -12.43
N SER A 57 7.23 3.84 -11.16
CA SER A 57 6.39 3.24 -10.12
C SER A 57 5.66 4.34 -9.35
N MET A 58 4.48 4.01 -8.88
CA MET A 58 3.68 4.87 -8.03
C MET A 58 3.50 4.17 -6.71
N GLU A 59 3.81 4.86 -5.62
CA GLU A 59 3.82 4.30 -4.28
C GLU A 59 3.05 5.20 -3.32
N ILE A 60 2.39 4.57 -2.35
CA ILE A 60 1.84 5.22 -1.17
C ILE A 60 2.65 4.85 0.06
N ALA A 61 2.82 5.82 0.94
CA ALA A 61 3.49 5.62 2.22
C ALA A 61 2.48 5.17 3.30
N ILE A 62 2.83 4.10 3.99
CA ILE A 62 2.09 3.58 5.14
C ILE A 62 2.98 3.71 6.36
N HIS A 63 2.53 4.47 7.35
CA HIS A 63 3.25 4.70 8.59
C HIS A 63 2.67 3.83 9.69
N SER A 64 3.56 3.18 10.44
CA SER A 64 3.23 2.51 11.71
C SER A 64 2.54 3.50 12.67
N TYR A 65 1.58 3.03 13.46
CA TYR A 65 0.78 3.91 14.34
C TYR A 65 1.63 4.60 15.41
N ASP A 66 2.49 3.84 16.08
CA ASP A 66 3.40 4.29 17.13
C ASP A 66 4.57 3.31 17.21
N LYS A 67 5.70 3.73 17.76
CA LYS A 67 6.86 2.86 18.03
C LYS A 67 6.52 1.70 18.97
N LYS A 68 5.46 1.85 19.77
CA LYS A 68 4.98 0.83 20.71
C LYS A 68 4.06 -0.21 20.07
N ASP A 69 3.41 0.15 18.96
CA ASP A 69 2.40 -0.68 18.31
C ASP A 69 3.01 -1.69 17.32
N GLY A 70 4.34 -1.68 17.18
CA GLY A 70 5.09 -2.56 16.29
C GLY A 70 5.20 -2.01 14.86
N VAL A 71 5.85 -2.78 14.00
CA VAL A 71 6.03 -2.44 12.58
C VAL A 71 4.81 -2.87 11.77
N PHE A 72 4.42 -2.07 10.77
CA PHE A 72 3.36 -2.50 9.85
C PHE A 72 3.80 -3.69 8.99
N SER A 73 5.01 -3.68 8.44
CA SER A 73 5.57 -4.77 7.64
C SER A 73 7.01 -5.10 8.03
N ALA A 74 7.46 -6.31 7.71
CA ALA A 74 8.83 -6.77 7.85
C ALA A 74 9.31 -7.50 6.57
N PRO A 75 10.62 -7.78 6.42
CA PRO A 75 11.12 -8.59 5.31
C PRO A 75 10.34 -9.91 5.18
N GLY A 76 9.89 -10.22 3.97
CA GLY A 76 9.00 -11.36 3.69
C GLY A 76 7.51 -11.00 3.57
N ASP A 77 7.11 -9.77 3.88
CA ASP A 77 5.74 -9.28 3.66
C ASP A 77 5.52 -8.67 2.27
N SER A 78 6.55 -8.63 1.42
CA SER A 78 6.45 -8.16 0.04
C SER A 78 5.28 -8.84 -0.68
N GLU A 79 4.63 -8.09 -1.56
CA GLU A 79 3.45 -8.53 -2.33
C GLU A 79 2.18 -8.80 -1.52
N SER A 80 2.20 -8.56 -0.21
CA SER A 80 0.98 -8.65 0.60
C SER A 80 -0.01 -7.55 0.23
N VAL A 81 -1.28 -7.93 0.16
CA VAL A 81 -2.38 -7.02 -0.16
C VAL A 81 -2.71 -6.16 1.06
N VAL A 82 -2.76 -4.85 0.84
CA VAL A 82 -3.22 -3.87 1.80
C VAL A 82 -4.68 -3.53 1.50
N ILE A 83 -5.55 -3.60 2.51
CA ILE A 83 -6.97 -3.26 2.41
C ILE A 83 -7.34 -2.11 3.34
N ASP A 84 -8.39 -1.37 3.01
CA ASP A 84 -8.99 -0.39 3.92
C ASP A 84 -9.94 -1.06 4.93
N ALA A 85 -10.40 -0.30 5.93
CA ALA A 85 -11.38 -0.77 6.90
C ALA A 85 -12.74 -1.19 6.30
N LYS A 86 -12.99 -0.91 5.01
CA LYS A 86 -14.19 -1.32 4.26
C LYS A 86 -13.91 -2.56 3.38
N SER A 87 -12.80 -3.26 3.62
CA SER A 87 -12.38 -4.45 2.85
C SER A 87 -12.20 -4.18 1.36
N ARG A 88 -11.69 -3.00 1.01
CA ARG A 88 -11.32 -2.62 -0.36
C ARG A 88 -9.81 -2.61 -0.50
N ILE A 89 -9.30 -3.14 -1.60
CA ILE A 89 -7.88 -3.15 -1.91
C ILE A 89 -7.40 -1.72 -2.07
N VAL A 90 -6.36 -1.38 -1.32
CA VAL A 90 -5.65 -0.10 -1.38
C VAL A 90 -4.42 -0.24 -2.26
N GLY A 91 -3.61 -1.27 -2.03
CA GLY A 91 -2.36 -1.47 -2.74
C GLY A 91 -1.70 -2.81 -2.43
N ILE A 92 -0.53 -3.00 -3.03
CA ILE A 92 0.33 -4.18 -2.86
C ILE A 92 1.68 -3.71 -2.35
N ILE A 93 2.20 -4.32 -1.28
CA ILE A 93 3.48 -3.93 -0.69
C ILE A 93 4.62 -4.17 -1.67
N THR A 94 5.38 -3.13 -1.97
CA THR A 94 6.59 -3.19 -2.81
C THR A 94 7.85 -3.26 -1.95
N GLY A 95 7.84 -2.60 -0.79
CA GLY A 95 8.99 -2.57 0.09
C GLY A 95 8.74 -1.77 1.35
N GLY A 96 9.83 -1.41 2.02
CA GLY A 96 9.80 -0.58 3.21
C GLY A 96 11.19 -0.07 3.52
N THR A 97 11.26 1.02 4.27
CA THR A 97 12.52 1.56 4.78
C THR A 97 12.55 1.53 6.30
N CYS A 98 13.77 1.39 6.82
CA CYS A 98 14.06 1.23 8.23
C CYS A 98 15.09 2.29 8.61
N SER A 99 14.74 3.23 9.49
CA SER A 99 15.68 4.28 9.90
C SER A 99 16.67 3.81 10.98
N GLN A 100 16.31 2.76 11.72
CA GLN A 100 17.12 2.14 12.78
C GLN A 100 16.92 0.62 12.77
N ILE A 101 17.91 -0.13 13.29
CA ILE A 101 17.99 -1.60 13.27
C ILE A 101 16.70 -2.31 13.76
N ASP A 102 15.83 -1.63 14.52
CA ASP A 102 14.65 -2.23 15.16
C ASP A 102 13.30 -1.54 14.83
N SER A 103 13.19 -0.62 13.84
CA SER A 103 11.87 -0.07 13.46
C SER A 103 11.74 0.27 11.96
N ILE A 104 10.91 -0.49 11.25
CA ILE A 104 10.41 -0.10 9.93
C ILE A 104 9.41 1.04 10.15
N ASP A 105 9.82 2.24 9.76
CA ASP A 105 9.06 3.46 9.98
C ASP A 105 8.05 3.70 8.85
N VAL A 106 8.36 3.23 7.63
CA VAL A 106 7.53 3.43 6.44
C VAL A 106 7.52 2.18 5.57
N THR A 107 6.32 1.68 5.29
CA THR A 107 6.06 0.66 4.27
C THR A 107 5.57 1.35 3.01
N TYR A 108 6.09 0.92 1.86
CA TYR A 108 5.67 1.39 0.54
C TYR A 108 4.78 0.34 -0.11
N ALA A 109 3.66 0.79 -0.66
CA ALA A 109 2.76 -0.05 -1.42
C ALA A 109 2.39 0.64 -2.73
N SER A 110 2.33 -0.12 -3.82
CA SER A 110 1.83 0.38 -5.09
C SER A 110 0.30 0.41 -5.08
N PRO A 111 -0.35 1.55 -5.38
CA PRO A 111 -1.80 1.64 -5.41
C PRO A 111 -2.41 0.65 -6.41
N TYR A 112 -3.39 -0.13 -5.95
CA TYR A 112 -3.92 -1.21 -6.77
C TYR A 112 -4.74 -0.70 -7.95
N TYR A 113 -5.39 0.46 -7.85
CA TYR A 113 -6.12 1.04 -8.98
C TYR A 113 -5.18 1.27 -10.18
N TRP A 114 -3.98 1.76 -9.92
CA TRP A 114 -2.96 2.02 -10.94
C TRP A 114 -2.38 0.73 -11.51
N ILE A 115 -2.10 -0.26 -10.65
CA ILE A 115 -1.69 -1.60 -11.11
C ILE A 115 -2.77 -2.19 -12.01
N ALA A 116 -4.04 -2.10 -11.61
CA ALA A 116 -5.16 -2.64 -12.37
C ALA A 116 -5.30 -1.96 -13.74
N GLU A 117 -5.09 -0.65 -13.83
CA GLU A 117 -5.07 0.08 -15.11
C GLU A 117 -3.96 -0.42 -16.04
N HIS A 118 -2.75 -0.65 -15.52
CA HIS A 118 -1.62 -1.16 -16.31
C HIS A 118 -1.85 -2.61 -16.75
N ILE A 119 -2.34 -3.47 -15.86
CA ILE A 119 -2.69 -4.86 -16.21
C ILE A 119 -3.79 -4.88 -17.27
N LYS A 120 -4.80 -4.02 -17.15
CA LYS A 120 -5.88 -3.91 -18.15
C LYS A 120 -5.39 -3.38 -19.50
N GLY A 121 -4.43 -2.46 -19.50
CA GLY A 121 -3.81 -1.97 -20.72
C GLY A 121 -3.06 -3.06 -21.49
N ALA A 122 -2.32 -3.91 -20.78
CA ALA A 122 -1.58 -5.03 -21.38
C ALA A 122 -2.46 -6.25 -21.67
N PHE A 123 -3.44 -6.53 -20.82
CA PHE A 123 -4.33 -7.69 -20.85
C PHE A 123 -5.79 -7.24 -20.67
N PRO A 124 -6.48 -6.82 -21.74
CA PRO A 124 -7.84 -6.26 -21.65
C PRO A 124 -8.86 -7.19 -21.00
N ASP A 125 -8.72 -8.50 -21.25
CA ASP A 125 -9.60 -9.55 -20.75
C ASP A 125 -9.27 -10.02 -19.33
N SER A 126 -8.25 -9.44 -18.68
CA SER A 126 -7.89 -9.78 -17.29
C SER A 126 -9.01 -9.38 -16.31
N TYR A 127 -9.24 -10.15 -15.26
CA TYR A 127 -10.17 -9.77 -14.21
C TYR A 127 -9.74 -10.41 -12.88
N LEU A 128 -10.05 -9.73 -11.78
CA LEU A 128 -9.93 -10.31 -10.46
C LEU A 128 -11.03 -11.37 -10.29
N TYR A 129 -10.63 -12.62 -10.15
CA TYR A 129 -11.57 -13.70 -9.83
C TYR A 129 -12.01 -13.58 -8.37
N SER A 130 -13.32 -13.62 -8.13
CA SER A 130 -13.87 -13.63 -6.78
C SER A 130 -13.73 -15.04 -6.20
N THR A 131 -12.88 -15.18 -5.18
CA THR A 131 -12.91 -16.36 -4.33
C THR A 131 -14.03 -16.16 -3.32
N LEU A 132 -15.16 -16.84 -3.52
CA LEU A 132 -16.17 -16.96 -2.48
C LEU A 132 -15.50 -17.60 -1.26
N ALA A 133 -15.45 -16.86 -0.15
CA ALA A 133 -15.17 -17.40 1.17
C ALA A 133 -16.51 -17.69 1.87
#